data_AF-A0A532AXE8-F1
#
_entry.id   AF-A0A532AXE8-F1
#
_cell.length_a   1.000
_cell.length_b   1.000
_cell.length_c   1.000
_cell.angle_alpha   90.00
_cell.angle_beta   90.00
_cell.angle_gamma   90.00
#
_symmetry.space_group_name_H-M   'P 1'
#
loop_
_entity.id
_entity.type
_entity.pdbx_description
1 polymer ?
#
loop_
_entity_poly.entity_id
_entity_poly.type
_entity_poly.pdbx_seq_one_letter_code
_entity_poly.pdbx_strand_id
1 'polypeptide(L)'
;MSTPEQTPAPAAPPAPKRQYVNFAFYKIDPAWRRLPESERTKGKEEFQRAVEEYAGRVLVVAYSSIGIRGDCDIMLWRISYELELFQDMTTKILAS
;
A
#
# COMPACT_ATOMS: atom_id res chain seq x y z
N MET A 1 63.78 8.26 2.07
CA MET A 1 62.56 8.55 2.86
C MET A 1 61.38 8.14 1.99
N SER A 2 60.94 6.88 2.10
CA SER A 2 59.83 6.35 1.30
C SER A 2 58.56 6.50 2.12
N THR A 3 57.60 7.27 1.61
CA THR A 3 56.28 7.44 2.22
C THR A 3 55.53 6.11 2.20
N PRO A 4 54.86 5.68 3.28
CA PRO A 4 54.09 4.44 3.25
C PRO A 4 52.84 4.64 2.38
N GLU A 5 52.64 3.71 1.46
CA GLU A 5 51.45 3.62 0.60
C GLU A 5 50.25 3.25 1.48
N GLN A 6 49.28 4.16 1.57
CA GLN A 6 48.08 3.96 2.38
C GLN A 6 47.08 3.13 1.57
N THR A 7 46.88 1.88 1.96
CA THR A 7 45.83 1.02 1.38
C THR A 7 44.46 1.66 1.62
N PRO A 8 43.59 1.83 0.59
CA PRO A 8 42.29 2.43 0.80
C PRO A 8 41.42 1.50 1.65
N ALA A 9 40.71 2.08 2.61
CA ALA A 9 39.74 1.36 3.42
C ALA A 9 38.64 0.73 2.54
N PRO A 10 38.11 -0.46 2.89
CA PRO A 10 37.05 -1.09 2.12
C PRO A 10 35.82 -0.18 2.05
N ALA A 11 35.24 -0.06 0.85
CA ALA A 11 34.04 0.75 0.63
C ALA A 11 32.88 0.25 1.52
N ALA A 12 32.19 1.19 2.17
CA ALA A 12 31.03 0.87 3.00
C ALA A 12 29.95 0.15 2.16
N PRO A 13 29.21 -0.80 2.75
CA PRO A 13 28.14 -1.49 2.04
C PRO A 13 27.09 -0.47 1.54
N PRO A 14 26.48 -0.73 0.37
CA PRO A 14 25.47 0.17 -0.17
C PRO A 14 24.31 0.34 0.82
N ALA A 15 23.85 1.57 0.98
CA ALA A 15 22.71 1.87 1.84
C ALA A 15 21.47 1.08 1.38
N PRO A 16 20.64 0.58 2.31
CA PRO A 16 19.43 -0.16 1.96
C PRO A 16 18.49 0.72 1.13
N LYS A 17 17.82 0.12 0.14
CA LYS A 17 16.88 0.82 -0.75
C LYS A 17 15.71 1.38 0.09
N ARG A 18 15.45 2.68 -0.02
CA ARG A 18 14.37 3.36 0.71
C ARG A 18 13.01 2.77 0.33
N GLN A 19 12.24 2.37 1.33
CA GLN A 19 10.83 2.00 1.18
C GLN A 19 9.94 3.12 1.69
N TYR A 20 8.81 3.30 1.03
CA TYR A 20 7.71 4.12 1.54
C TYR A 20 6.65 3.21 2.14
N VAL A 21 6.07 3.66 3.24
CA VAL A 21 4.99 2.98 3.94
C VAL A 21 3.80 3.92 3.98
N ASN A 22 2.63 3.40 3.60
CA ASN A 22 1.38 4.13 3.64
C ASN A 22 0.31 3.34 4.39
N PHE A 23 -0.41 4.02 5.27
CA PHE A 23 -1.58 3.49 5.96
C PHE A 23 -2.81 4.20 5.42
N ALA A 24 -3.59 3.52 4.56
CA ALA A 24 -4.80 4.06 3.98
C ALA A 24 -6.03 3.51 4.70
N PHE A 25 -6.84 4.40 5.26
CA PHE A 25 -8.05 4.06 6.01
C PHE A 25 -9.29 4.42 5.19
N TYR A 26 -10.24 3.49 5.12
CA TYR A 26 -11.48 3.67 4.38
C TYR A 26 -12.68 3.43 5.29
N LYS A 27 -13.69 4.28 5.15
CA LYS A 27 -15.02 4.09 5.73
C LYS A 27 -15.99 3.72 4.61
N ILE A 28 -16.73 2.62 4.79
CA ILE A 28 -17.73 2.20 3.83
C ILE A 28 -18.99 3.03 4.06
N ASP A 29 -19.52 3.64 3.00
CA ASP A 29 -20.78 4.37 3.05
C ASP A 29 -21.91 3.45 3.55
N PRO A 30 -22.69 3.84 4.58
CA PRO A 30 -23.85 3.07 5.03
C PRO A 30 -24.86 2.74 3.91
N ALA A 31 -24.98 3.57 2.88
CA ALA A 31 -25.82 3.33 1.72
C ALA A 31 -25.39 2.10 0.92
N TRP A 32 -24.08 1.86 0.78
CA TRP A 32 -23.56 0.69 0.09
C TRP A 32 -24.01 -0.63 0.74
N ARG A 33 -24.09 -0.66 2.08
CA ARG A 33 -24.52 -1.86 2.81
C ARG A 33 -25.99 -2.23 2.54
N ARG A 34 -26.81 -1.26 2.13
CA ARG A 34 -28.24 -1.41 1.81
C ARG A 34 -28.49 -1.79 0.35
N LEU A 35 -27.47 -1.82 -0.50
CA LEU A 35 -27.60 -2.26 -1.89
C LEU A 35 -27.97 -3.76 -1.97
N PRO A 36 -28.58 -4.19 -3.09
CA PRO A 36 -28.79 -5.61 -3.39
C PRO A 36 -27.49 -6.41 -3.28
N GLU A 37 -27.59 -7.70 -2.94
CA GLU A 37 -26.42 -8.55 -2.77
C GLU A 37 -25.54 -8.63 -4.03
N SER A 38 -26.14 -8.72 -5.21
CA SER A 38 -25.42 -8.74 -6.49
C SER A 38 -24.54 -7.49 -6.68
N GLU A 39 -25.07 -6.30 -6.38
CA GLU A 39 -24.34 -5.03 -6.49
C GLU A 39 -23.20 -4.95 -5.47
N ARG A 40 -23.44 -5.42 -4.23
CA ARG A 40 -22.37 -5.48 -3.21
C ARG A 40 -21.28 -6.45 -3.60
N THR A 41 -21.62 -7.61 -4.17
CA THR A 41 -20.64 -8.61 -4.63
C THR A 41 -19.80 -8.03 -5.76
N LYS A 42 -20.43 -7.43 -6.77
CA LYS A 42 -19.74 -6.77 -7.86
C LYS A 42 -18.77 -5.68 -7.35
N GLY A 43 -19.22 -4.81 -6.46
CA GLY A 43 -18.35 -3.75 -5.91
C GLY A 43 -17.16 -4.29 -5.10
N LYS A 44 -17.32 -5.42 -4.38
CA LYS A 44 -16.19 -6.09 -3.71
C LYS A 44 -15.17 -6.63 -4.72
N GLU A 45 -15.64 -7.26 -5.78
CA GLU A 45 -14.79 -7.80 -6.85
C GLU A 45 -14.04 -6.69 -7.60
N GLU A 46 -14.70 -5.55 -7.86
CA GLU A 46 -14.11 -4.38 -8.49
C GLU A 46 -13.01 -3.75 -7.61
N PHE A 47 -13.29 -3.58 -6.32
CA PHE A 47 -12.31 -3.11 -5.34
C PHE A 47 -11.11 -4.08 -5.23
N GLN A 48 -11.37 -5.38 -5.14
CA GLN A 48 -10.33 -6.41 -5.05
C GLN A 48 -9.43 -6.37 -6.29
N ARG A 49 -10.02 -6.34 -7.48
CA ARG A 49 -9.29 -6.26 -8.75
C ARG A 49 -8.42 -5.00 -8.83
N ALA A 50 -8.95 -3.85 -8.41
CA ALA A 50 -8.20 -2.59 -8.38
C ALA A 50 -6.98 -2.66 -7.46
N VAL A 51 -7.07 -3.41 -6.35
CA VAL A 51 -5.94 -3.65 -5.43
C VAL A 51 -4.93 -4.64 -6.03
N GLU A 52 -5.41 -5.75 -6.57
CA GLU A 52 -4.58 -6.85 -7.08
C GLU A 52 -3.74 -6.48 -8.30
N GLU A 53 -4.17 -5.50 -9.11
CA GLU A 53 -3.39 -5.00 -10.25
C GLU A 53 -2.02 -4.40 -9.87
N TYR A 54 -1.83 -4.06 -8.60
CA TYR A 54 -0.57 -3.53 -8.08
C TYR A 54 0.30 -4.60 -7.41
N ALA A 55 -0.14 -5.86 -7.42
CA ALA A 55 0.66 -6.98 -6.91
C ALA A 55 2.05 -7.02 -7.56
N GLY A 56 3.07 -7.28 -6.74
CA GLY A 56 4.48 -7.26 -7.16
C GLY A 56 5.14 -5.87 -7.20
N ARG A 57 4.36 -4.79 -7.25
CA ARG A 57 4.87 -3.40 -7.18
C ARG A 57 4.56 -2.71 -5.85
N VAL A 58 3.42 -3.07 -5.25
CA VAL A 58 2.99 -2.62 -3.93
C VAL A 58 2.65 -3.85 -3.10
N LEU A 59 3.31 -4.01 -1.94
CA LEU A 59 2.87 -4.98 -0.94
C LEU A 59 1.68 -4.39 -0.21
N VAL A 60 0.57 -5.12 -0.16
CA VAL A 60 -0.69 -4.66 0.43
C VAL A 60 -1.15 -5.69 1.44
N VAL A 61 -1.40 -5.27 2.67
CA VAL A 61 -2.04 -6.08 3.71
C VAL A 61 -3.30 -5.37 4.17
N ALA A 62 -4.44 -6.07 4.11
CA ALA A 62 -5.73 -5.54 4.52
C ALA A 62 -6.05 -5.95 5.95
N TYR A 63 -6.54 -4.99 6.75
CA TYR A 63 -7.03 -5.20 8.10
C TYR A 63 -8.46 -4.71 8.24
N SER A 64 -9.29 -5.46 8.96
CA SER A 64 -10.60 -5.00 9.40
C SER A 64 -10.46 -4.14 10.66
N SER A 65 -11.17 -3.02 10.69
CA SER A 65 -11.29 -2.11 11.84
C SER A 65 -12.66 -2.17 12.51
N ILE A 66 -13.59 -2.95 11.93
CA ILE A 66 -14.96 -3.10 12.40
C ILE A 66 -14.96 -3.64 13.84
N GLY A 67 -15.67 -2.97 14.75
CA GLY A 67 -15.77 -3.35 16.16
C GLY A 67 -14.59 -2.89 17.03
N ILE A 68 -13.58 -2.24 16.45
CA ILE A 68 -12.40 -1.72 17.17
C ILE A 68 -12.39 -0.19 17.16
N ARG A 69 -12.67 0.43 16.00
CA ARG A 69 -12.75 1.89 15.84
C ARG A 69 -13.96 2.29 14.98
N GLY A 70 -14.55 3.45 15.28
CA GLY A 70 -15.79 3.90 14.63
C GLY A 70 -15.60 4.66 13.32
N ASP A 71 -14.43 5.24 13.10
CA ASP A 71 -14.11 6.18 12.04
C ASP A 71 -13.60 5.54 10.75
N CYS A 72 -13.19 4.26 10.77
CA CYS A 72 -12.88 3.50 9.56
C CYS A 72 -13.29 2.03 9.69
N ASP A 73 -13.52 1.37 8.54
CA ASP A 73 -13.89 -0.03 8.47
C ASP A 73 -12.74 -0.90 7.95
N ILE A 74 -11.91 -0.37 7.05
CA ILE A 74 -10.79 -1.08 6.40
C ILE A 74 -9.52 -0.24 6.52
N MET A 75 -8.39 -0.87 6.82
CA MET A 75 -7.05 -0.30 6.69
C MET A 75 -6.22 -1.12 5.70
N LEU A 76 -5.64 -0.45 4.70
CA LEU A 76 -4.63 -1.02 3.81
C LEU A 76 -3.24 -0.55 4.26
N TRP A 77 -2.42 -1.49 4.69
CA TRP A 77 -0.99 -1.27 4.92
C TRP A 77 -0.25 -1.53 3.62
N ARG A 78 0.32 -0.47 3.06
CA ARG A 78 0.93 -0.48 1.73
C ARG A 78 2.42 -0.17 1.83
N ILE A 79 3.25 -0.96 1.17
CA ILE A 79 4.70 -0.73 1.07
C ILE A 79 5.09 -0.73 -0.41
N SER A 80 5.86 0.28 -0.81
CA SER A 80 6.43 0.34 -2.16
C SER A 80 7.76 1.08 -2.18
N TYR A 81 8.51 0.92 -3.27
CA TYR A 81 9.71 1.68 -3.57
C TYR A 81 9.42 2.97 -4.36
N GLU A 82 8.20 3.14 -4.85
CA GLU A 82 7.73 4.28 -5.65
C GLU A 82 6.53 4.90 -4.95
N LEU A 83 6.53 6.22 -4.76
CA LEU A 83 5.50 6.90 -3.98
C LEU A 83 4.21 7.08 -4.79
N GLU A 84 4.37 7.30 -6.08
CA GLU A 84 3.35 7.56 -7.10
C GLU A 84 2.36 6.39 -7.19
N LEU A 85 2.84 5.16 -7.00
CA LEU A 85 2.01 3.97 -7.02
C LEU A 85 0.90 3.99 -5.97
N PHE A 86 1.09 4.66 -4.83
CA PHE A 86 0.02 4.80 -3.84
C PHE A 86 -1.11 5.70 -4.34
N GLN A 87 -0.76 6.78 -5.05
CA GLN A 87 -1.74 7.71 -5.62
C GLN A 87 -2.49 7.05 -6.78
N ASP A 88 -1.78 6.37 -7.67
CA ASP A 88 -2.38 5.64 -8.79
C ASP A 88 -3.37 4.59 -8.29
N MET A 89 -2.93 3.77 -7.33
CA MET A 89 -3.75 2.73 -6.73
C MET A 89 -4.98 3.31 -6.03
N THR A 90 -4.83 4.39 -5.26
CA THR A 90 -5.97 5.04 -4.59
C THR A 90 -6.95 5.64 -5.61
N THR A 91 -6.45 6.24 -6.69
CA THR A 91 -7.30 6.80 -7.76
C THR A 91 -8.13 5.69 -8.41
N LYS A 92 -7.51 4.53 -8.67
CA LYS A 92 -8.19 3.39 -9.25
C LYS A 92 -9.23 2.76 -8.34
N ILE A 93 -8.90 2.59 -7.05
CA ILE A 93 -9.84 2.10 -6.01
C ILE A 93 -11.08 3.00 -5.88
N LEU A 94 -10.93 4.32 -6.04
CA LEU A 94 -12.05 5.25 -5.89
C LEU A 94 -12.85 5.46 -7.18
N ALA A 95 -12.31 5.02 -8.32
CA ALA A 95 -12.96 5.07 -9.63
C ALA A 95 -13.67 3.76 -10.01
N SER A 96 -13.38 2.67 -9.31
CA SER A 96 -14.03 1.36 -9.46
C SER A 96 -15.44 1.31 -8.91
#